data_AF-A0A1G9PG40-F1
#
_entry.id   AF-A0A1G9PG40-F1
#
_cell.length_a   1.000
_cell.length_b   1.000
_cell.length_c   1.000
_cell.angle_alpha   90.00
_cell.angle_beta   90.00
_cell.angle_gamma   90.00
#
_symmetry.space_group_name_H-M   'P 1'
#
loop_
_entity.id
_entity.type
_entity.pdbx_description
1 polymer ?
#
loop_
_entity_poly.entity_id
_entity_poly.type
_entity_poly.pdbx_seq_one_letter_code
_entity_poly.pdbx_strand_id
1 'polypeptide(L)'
;MLKQVFYVLILIALGARFGSTGYAQDVSYYEKQHVSAHSGFWQVLTDPDNRTTTIRFYDEHRQVVYQEELVGKYVRLTARNRRKLDGMLEQVLHNRLVAATVGVTEMQKLARGALLKMPDVLLRDESKVEKQLALQRAQIRLNAYMMPQSLRMKVLIDNPKEERMKIRLMDTEGATLYEENTSAVSYHRPFDLQGMPVGTYTLLVKSRKQSFVRELEVKPADKPLAVMSDVVLP
;
A
#
# COMPACT_ATOMS: atom_id res chain seq x y z
N MET A 1 -1.76 -34.30 -69.78
CA MET A 1 -0.49 -34.08 -69.04
C MET A 1 -0.59 -34.78 -67.71
N LEU A 2 0.32 -35.72 -67.46
CA LEU A 2 0.22 -36.78 -66.45
C LEU A 2 0.98 -36.42 -65.16
N LYS A 3 0.43 -36.91 -64.05
CA LYS A 3 0.87 -36.92 -62.63
C LYS A 3 2.39 -36.98 -62.38
N GLN A 4 2.85 -36.30 -61.33
CA GLN A 4 3.82 -36.87 -60.38
C GLN A 4 3.79 -36.19 -58.99
N VAL A 5 3.61 -37.04 -57.99
CA VAL A 5 3.78 -36.85 -56.54
C VAL A 5 5.22 -37.23 -56.19
N PHE A 6 5.87 -36.58 -55.20
CA PHE A 6 6.69 -37.19 -54.12
C PHE A 6 7.53 -36.14 -53.34
N TYR A 7 7.35 -36.12 -52.00
CA TYR A 7 8.36 -36.12 -50.88
C TYR A 7 9.49 -35.05 -50.85
N VAL A 8 10.02 -34.51 -49.73
CA VAL A 8 9.84 -34.61 -48.27
C VAL A 8 10.82 -33.59 -47.61
N LEU A 9 10.71 -33.38 -46.29
CA LEU A 9 11.71 -32.79 -45.37
C LEU A 9 11.89 -31.25 -45.33
N ILE A 10 11.20 -30.59 -44.39
CA ILE A 10 11.74 -29.39 -43.72
C ILE A 10 11.64 -29.56 -42.19
N LEU A 11 12.80 -29.88 -41.64
CA LEU A 11 13.35 -29.66 -40.30
C LEU A 11 12.43 -29.10 -39.20
N ILE A 12 12.21 -29.97 -38.21
CA ILE A 12 11.81 -29.62 -36.84
C ILE A 12 13.00 -28.93 -36.16
N ALA A 13 12.93 -27.60 -36.01
CA ALA A 13 13.84 -26.86 -35.15
C ALA A 13 13.33 -26.91 -33.70
N LEU A 14 13.94 -27.79 -32.91
CA LEU A 14 13.79 -27.93 -31.48
C LEU A 14 14.30 -26.65 -30.77
N GLY A 15 13.43 -25.67 -30.57
CA GLY A 15 13.72 -24.46 -29.80
C GLY A 15 13.22 -24.58 -28.36
N ALA A 16 13.87 -25.41 -27.55
CA ALA A 16 13.63 -25.44 -26.11
C ALA A 16 14.15 -24.14 -25.45
N ARG A 17 13.31 -23.11 -25.39
CA ARG A 17 13.55 -21.97 -24.48
C ARG A 17 13.03 -22.36 -23.10
N PHE A 18 13.95 -22.85 -22.28
CA PHE A 18 13.81 -22.86 -20.83
C PHE A 18 13.67 -21.40 -20.36
N GLY A 19 12.43 -20.94 -20.25
CA GLY A 19 12.10 -19.74 -19.50
C GLY A 19 12.27 -20.07 -18.02
N SER A 20 13.39 -19.63 -17.44
CA SER A 20 13.59 -19.59 -16.00
C SER A 20 12.51 -18.69 -15.41
N THR A 21 11.43 -19.30 -14.91
CA THR A 21 10.51 -18.63 -13.99
C THR A 21 11.28 -18.37 -12.71
N GLY A 22 11.90 -17.20 -12.63
CA GLY A 22 12.30 -16.61 -11.36
C GLY A 22 11.02 -16.29 -10.60
N TYR A 23 10.54 -17.26 -9.82
CA TYR A 23 9.57 -16.99 -8.78
C TYR A 23 10.22 -15.97 -7.84
N ALA A 24 9.69 -14.74 -7.85
CA ALA A 24 9.87 -13.83 -6.73
C ALA A 24 9.29 -14.55 -5.52
N GLN A 25 10.16 -15.21 -4.77
CA GLN A 25 9.79 -15.85 -3.54
C GLN A 25 9.42 -14.71 -2.59
N ASP A 26 8.12 -14.57 -2.34
CA ASP A 26 7.62 -13.84 -1.19
C ASP A 26 7.97 -14.69 0.04
N VAL A 27 9.23 -14.58 0.46
CA VAL A 27 9.78 -15.37 1.57
C VAL A 27 9.23 -14.74 2.85
N SER A 28 8.01 -15.12 3.23
CA SER A 28 7.49 -14.99 4.59
C SER A 28 8.21 -16.00 5.51
N TYR A 29 9.52 -15.82 5.67
CA TYR A 29 10.32 -16.63 6.57
C TYR A 29 9.97 -16.25 8.01
N TYR A 30 9.61 -17.23 8.83
CA TYR A 30 9.29 -17.15 10.26
C TYR A 30 7.81 -17.01 10.65
N GLU A 31 6.97 -17.94 10.20
CA GLU A 31 5.89 -18.47 11.07
C GLU A 31 6.52 -19.52 12.02
N LYS A 32 7.30 -19.07 13.01
CA LYS A 32 7.80 -19.97 14.03
C LYS A 32 6.70 -20.15 15.08
N GLN A 33 5.96 -21.24 14.95
CA GLN A 33 5.02 -21.83 15.91
C GLN A 33 5.65 -21.99 17.31
N HIS A 34 5.84 -20.90 18.05
CA HIS A 34 6.06 -20.93 19.49
C HIS A 34 5.59 -19.60 20.07
N VAL A 35 4.27 -19.42 20.11
CA VAL A 35 3.65 -18.54 21.09
C VAL A 35 2.44 -19.29 21.60
N SER A 36 2.36 -19.44 22.91
CA SER A 36 1.24 -20.02 23.66
C SER A 36 -0.08 -19.63 22.99
N ALA A 37 -1.04 -20.57 22.88
CA ALA A 37 -2.26 -20.43 22.08
C ALA A 37 -3.19 -19.21 22.38
N HIS A 38 -2.79 -18.32 23.30
CA HIS A 38 -3.55 -17.16 23.80
C HIS A 38 -2.75 -15.84 23.79
N SER A 39 -1.54 -15.83 23.22
CA SER A 39 -0.71 -14.62 23.14
C SER A 39 -0.52 -14.28 21.68
N GLY A 40 -0.71 -13.02 21.31
CA GLY A 40 -0.61 -12.53 19.94
C GLY A 40 0.75 -12.80 19.26
N PHE A 41 1.01 -12.17 18.13
CA PHE A 41 2.26 -12.38 17.39
C PHE A 41 2.71 -11.11 16.67
N TRP A 42 3.95 -11.08 16.21
CA TRP A 42 4.47 -9.98 15.41
C TRP A 42 4.96 -10.48 14.04
N GLN A 43 4.94 -9.59 13.05
CA GLN A 43 5.46 -9.82 11.71
C GLN A 43 6.36 -8.66 11.31
N VAL A 44 7.43 -8.98 10.57
CA VAL A 44 8.34 -7.99 9.98
C VAL A 44 8.37 -8.23 8.48
N LEU A 45 7.90 -7.25 7.71
CA LEU A 45 7.88 -7.28 6.25
C LEU A 45 8.88 -6.23 5.74
N THR A 46 9.80 -6.62 4.87
CA THR A 46 10.72 -5.66 4.22
C THR A 46 10.40 -5.61 2.74
N ASP A 47 10.03 -4.43 2.27
CA ASP A 47 9.91 -4.13 0.85
C ASP A 47 11.27 -3.62 0.33
N PRO A 48 11.98 -4.39 -0.51
CA PRO A 48 13.30 -4.02 -1.03
C PRO A 48 13.23 -2.87 -2.04
N ASP A 49 12.13 -2.73 -2.77
CA ASP A 49 11.95 -1.72 -3.81
C ASP A 49 11.78 -0.34 -3.18
N ASN A 50 10.92 -0.28 -2.15
CA ASN A 50 10.65 0.95 -1.40
C ASN A 50 11.60 1.14 -0.21
N ARG A 51 12.55 0.22 0.01
CA ARG A 51 13.50 0.19 1.15
C ARG A 51 12.81 0.45 2.48
N THR A 52 11.62 -0.11 2.67
CA THR A 52 10.77 0.16 3.83
C THR A 52 10.53 -1.15 4.58
N THR A 53 10.78 -1.15 5.90
CA THR A 53 10.47 -2.28 6.76
C THR A 53 9.23 -1.96 7.60
N THR A 54 8.18 -2.77 7.49
CA THR A 54 6.97 -2.67 8.30
C THR A 54 7.00 -3.72 9.41
N ILE A 55 6.80 -3.31 10.65
CA ILE A 55 6.63 -4.19 11.80
C ILE A 55 5.16 -4.12 12.21
N ARG A 56 4.48 -5.27 12.29
CA ARG A 56 3.09 -5.38 12.73
C ARG A 56 3.00 -6.27 13.95
N PHE A 57 2.16 -5.87 14.90
CA PHE A 57 1.81 -6.66 16.07
C PHE A 57 0.33 -6.99 15.99
N TYR A 58 0.00 -8.24 16.27
CA TYR A 58 -1.33 -8.80 16.18
C TYR A 58 -1.75 -9.31 17.56
N ASP A 59 -3.04 -9.20 17.86
CA ASP A 59 -3.65 -9.88 19.02
C ASP A 59 -3.92 -11.37 18.74
N GLU A 60 -4.55 -12.03 19.71
CA GLU A 60 -4.98 -13.44 19.60
C GLU A 60 -6.01 -13.69 18.48
N HIS A 61 -6.74 -12.65 18.07
CA HIS A 61 -7.73 -12.67 16.99
C HIS A 61 -7.16 -12.27 15.62
N ARG A 62 -5.82 -12.19 15.50
CA ARG A 62 -5.11 -11.75 14.28
C ARG A 62 -5.48 -10.32 13.84
N GLN A 63 -5.95 -9.47 14.75
CA GLN A 63 -6.16 -8.04 14.48
C GLN A 63 -4.89 -7.26 14.74
N VAL A 64 -4.56 -6.31 13.86
CA VAL A 64 -3.38 -5.46 14.04
C VAL A 64 -3.63 -4.49 15.20
N VAL A 65 -2.88 -4.66 16.29
CA VAL A 65 -2.93 -3.79 17.47
C VAL A 65 -1.91 -2.65 17.39
N TYR A 66 -0.81 -2.84 16.66
CA TYR A 66 0.21 -1.82 16.43
C TYR A 66 0.94 -2.07 15.11
N GLN A 67 1.29 -0.98 14.40
CA GLN A 67 2.11 -1.01 13.19
C GLN A 67 3.11 0.13 13.22
N GLU A 68 4.35 -0.16 12.83
CA GLU A 68 5.42 0.82 12.65
C GLU A 68 6.10 0.63 11.30
N GLU A 69 6.39 1.75 10.62
CA GLU A 69 7.08 1.77 9.33
C GLU A 69 8.47 2.42 9.47
N LEU A 70 9.49 1.68 9.08
CA LEU A 70 10.89 2.08 9.16
C LEU A 70 11.45 2.30 7.75
N VAL A 71 11.40 3.55 7.30
CA VAL A 71 11.91 3.95 5.98
C VAL A 71 13.43 3.96 5.97
N GLY A 72 14.04 3.34 4.94
CA GLY A 72 15.48 3.29 4.74
C GLY A 72 16.23 2.39 5.73
N LYS A 73 15.51 1.60 6.52
CA LYS A 73 16.08 0.70 7.54
C LYS A 73 15.65 -0.73 7.27
N TYR A 74 16.56 -1.66 7.49
CA TYR A 74 16.32 -3.11 7.43
C TYR A 74 16.42 -3.72 8.82
N VAL A 75 15.43 -4.52 9.20
CA VAL A 75 15.42 -5.20 10.51
C VAL A 75 15.89 -6.64 10.33
N ARG A 76 17.16 -6.89 10.66
CA ARG A 76 17.68 -8.26 10.71
C ARG A 76 17.08 -9.00 11.91
N LEU A 77 16.44 -10.15 11.67
CA LEU A 77 15.82 -10.99 12.71
C LEU A 77 16.84 -11.82 13.50
N THR A 78 17.77 -11.15 14.21
CA THR A 78 18.69 -11.79 15.16
C THR A 78 17.96 -12.24 16.42
N ALA A 79 18.53 -13.18 17.20
CA ALA A 79 17.93 -13.62 18.47
C ALA A 79 17.69 -12.46 19.46
N ARG A 80 18.58 -11.47 19.48
CA ARG A 80 18.43 -10.25 20.29
C ARG A 80 17.24 -9.42 19.84
N ASN A 81 17.05 -9.25 18.53
CA ASN A 81 15.95 -8.46 18.00
C ASN A 81 14.61 -9.17 18.20
N ARG A 82 14.56 -10.50 18.06
CA ARG A 82 13.35 -11.28 18.37
C ARG A 82 12.89 -11.09 19.80
N ARG A 83 13.79 -11.24 20.78
CA ARG A 83 13.46 -10.99 22.21
C ARG A 83 12.93 -9.58 22.47
N LYS A 84 13.45 -8.58 21.74
CA LYS A 84 12.94 -7.20 21.85
C LYS A 84 11.51 -7.09 21.29
N LEU A 85 11.25 -7.69 20.13
CA LEU A 85 9.93 -7.72 19.53
C LEU A 85 8.94 -8.49 20.40
N ASP A 86 9.35 -9.61 21.00
CA ASP A 86 8.53 -10.36 21.96
C ASP A 86 8.16 -9.48 23.17
N GLY A 87 9.14 -8.79 23.76
CA GLY A 87 8.88 -7.85 24.86
C GLY A 87 8.01 -6.66 24.47
N MET A 88 8.15 -6.15 23.24
CA MET A 88 7.26 -5.10 22.72
C MET A 88 5.84 -5.61 22.52
N LEU A 89 5.67 -6.83 21.98
CA LEU A 89 4.37 -7.46 21.82
C LEU A 89 3.66 -7.59 23.18
N GLU A 90 4.36 -8.05 24.21
CA GLU A 90 3.81 -8.08 25.56
C GLU A 90 3.38 -6.68 26.03
N GLN A 91 4.19 -5.64 25.79
CA GLN A 91 3.84 -4.27 26.16
C GLN A 91 2.63 -3.72 25.40
N VAL A 92 2.52 -4.01 24.10
CA VAL A 92 1.39 -3.62 23.24
C VAL A 92 0.11 -4.30 23.74
N LEU A 93 0.15 -5.62 23.96
CA LEU A 93 -1.02 -6.38 24.41
C LEU A 93 -1.49 -5.98 25.80
N HIS A 94 -0.58 -5.58 26.69
CA HIS A 94 -0.93 -5.07 28.02
C HIS A 94 -1.27 -3.55 28.03
N ASN A 95 -1.57 -2.94 26.88
CA ASN A 95 -1.94 -1.52 26.72
C ASN A 95 -0.93 -0.53 27.33
N ARG A 96 0.34 -0.92 27.46
CA ARG A 96 1.33 -0.17 28.26
C ARG A 96 2.14 0.85 27.46
N LEU A 97 1.72 1.19 26.24
CA LEU A 97 2.54 2.00 25.33
C LEU A 97 2.13 3.47 25.14
N VAL A 98 1.07 3.97 25.82
CA VAL A 98 0.78 5.42 25.79
C VAL A 98 0.42 5.99 27.18
N ALA A 99 -0.38 5.29 27.98
CA ALA A 99 -0.81 5.82 29.28
C ALA A 99 0.23 5.69 30.40
N ALA A 100 1.21 4.79 30.28
CA ALA A 100 2.21 4.57 31.33
C ALA A 100 3.45 5.47 31.20
N THR A 101 3.69 6.05 30.01
CA THR A 101 4.87 6.88 29.72
C THR A 101 4.54 8.36 29.64
N VAL A 102 3.28 8.71 29.43
CA VAL A 102 2.79 10.10 29.54
C VAL A 102 2.03 10.19 30.84
N GLY A 103 2.49 11.01 31.79
CA GLY A 103 1.73 11.34 32.98
C GLY A 103 0.46 12.07 32.58
N VAL A 104 -0.62 11.34 32.28
CA VAL A 104 -1.92 11.93 32.01
C VAL A 104 -2.47 12.42 33.34
N THR A 105 -2.18 13.68 33.64
CA THR A 105 -2.81 14.40 34.74
C THR A 105 -4.19 14.83 34.23
N GLU A 106 -5.27 14.45 34.93
CA GLU A 106 -6.59 15.03 34.67
C GLU A 106 -6.48 16.55 34.65
N MET A 107 -7.18 17.20 33.72
CA MET A 107 -7.19 18.66 33.54
C MET A 107 -7.79 19.36 34.78
N GLN A 108 -7.05 19.41 35.88
CA GLN A 108 -7.17 20.47 36.86
C GLN A 108 -6.58 21.71 36.21
N LYS A 109 -7.42 22.75 36.11
CA LYS A 109 -7.12 24.08 35.58
C LYS A 109 -5.76 24.55 36.11
N LEU A 110 -4.71 24.39 35.32
CA LEU A 110 -3.38 24.89 35.65
C LEU A 110 -3.44 26.41 35.77
N ALA A 111 -3.21 26.91 36.99
CA ALA A 111 -3.11 28.34 37.25
C ALA A 111 -1.93 28.91 36.46
N ARG A 112 -2.17 30.05 35.78
CA ARG A 112 -1.22 30.76 34.89
C ARG A 112 0.16 31.04 35.51
N GLY A 113 0.32 30.98 36.83
CA GLY A 113 1.56 31.26 37.54
C GLY A 113 2.66 30.18 37.41
N ALA A 114 2.31 28.94 37.04
CA ALA A 114 3.29 27.85 36.94
C ALA A 114 4.09 27.83 35.62
N LEU A 115 3.60 28.54 34.58
CA LEU A 115 4.22 28.56 33.24
C LEU A 115 5.44 29.50 33.13
N LEU A 116 5.71 30.34 34.13
CA LEU A 116 6.76 31.37 34.06
C LEU A 116 8.10 30.95 34.70
N LYS A 117 8.23 29.70 35.15
CA LYS A 117 9.43 29.21 35.86
C LYS A 117 10.10 27.99 35.20
N MET A 118 9.80 27.67 33.95
CA MET A 118 10.52 26.63 33.22
C MET A 118 11.71 27.20 32.44
N PRO A 119 12.90 26.57 32.46
CA PRO A 119 14.05 27.03 31.69
C PRO A 119 13.79 26.94 30.19
N ASP A 120 14.11 28.00 29.46
CA ASP A 120 13.88 28.23 28.02
C ASP A 120 14.64 27.26 27.07
N VAL A 121 15.29 26.23 27.62
CA VAL A 121 16.20 25.32 26.90
C VAL A 121 15.47 24.13 26.27
N LEU A 122 14.24 23.81 26.68
CA LEU A 122 13.47 22.68 26.12
C LEU A 122 12.46 23.07 25.02
N LEU A 123 12.14 24.35 24.84
CA LEU A 123 11.12 24.81 23.88
C LEU A 123 11.65 25.04 22.45
N ARG A 124 12.98 25.02 22.26
CA ARG A 124 13.58 25.43 20.99
C ARG A 124 13.62 24.34 19.92
N ASP A 125 13.57 23.06 20.32
CA ASP A 125 13.69 21.92 19.38
C ASP A 125 12.33 21.34 18.93
N GLU A 126 11.29 21.43 19.78
CA GLU A 126 9.94 20.97 19.43
C GLU A 126 9.34 21.77 18.27
N SER A 127 9.65 23.07 18.17
CA SER A 127 9.15 23.95 17.10
C SER A 127 9.55 23.50 15.69
N LYS A 128 10.71 22.85 15.53
CA LYS A 128 11.17 22.34 14.22
C LYS A 128 10.48 21.04 13.84
N VAL A 129 10.38 20.13 14.80
CA VAL A 129 9.72 18.84 14.63
C VAL A 129 8.24 19.06 14.33
N GLU A 130 7.57 19.93 15.09
CA GLU A 130 6.16 20.27 14.88
C GLU A 130 5.93 20.94 13.53
N LYS A 131 6.80 21.89 13.14
CA LYS A 131 6.71 22.53 11.81
C LYS A 131 6.90 21.52 10.68
N GLN A 132 7.79 20.54 10.85
CA GLN A 132 8.03 19.50 9.87
C GLN A 132 6.88 18.49 9.79
N LEU A 133 6.29 18.11 10.92
CA LEU A 133 5.06 17.31 10.96
C LEU A 133 3.87 18.06 10.35
N ALA A 134 3.73 19.36 10.64
CA ALA A 134 2.68 20.20 10.05
C ALA A 134 2.85 20.30 8.53
N LEU A 135 4.09 20.39 8.04
CA LEU A 135 4.40 20.35 6.61
C LEU A 135 4.01 19.00 5.98
N GLN A 136 4.32 17.87 6.62
CA GLN A 136 3.93 16.54 6.13
C GLN A 136 2.40 16.34 6.14
N ARG A 137 1.73 16.73 7.22
CA ARG A 137 0.26 16.64 7.35
C ARG A 137 -0.46 17.47 6.31
N ALA A 138 0.18 18.53 5.82
CA ALA A 138 -0.34 19.44 4.84
C ALA A 138 -0.09 19.04 3.36
N GLN A 139 0.54 17.90 3.10
CA GLN A 139 0.78 17.41 1.73
C GLN A 139 -0.45 16.68 1.18
N ILE A 140 -0.67 16.81 -0.12
CA ILE A 140 -1.69 16.01 -0.82
C ILE A 140 -1.25 14.55 -0.78
N ARG A 141 -2.17 13.65 -0.41
CA ARG A 141 -1.96 12.20 -0.47
C ARG A 141 -2.84 11.59 -1.54
N LEU A 142 -2.26 10.78 -2.42
CA LEU A 142 -2.97 10.05 -3.47
C LEU A 142 -2.84 8.55 -3.22
N ASN A 143 -3.99 7.86 -3.18
CA ASN A 143 -4.07 6.41 -3.27
C ASN A 143 -5.01 6.04 -4.42
N ALA A 144 -4.54 5.19 -5.32
CA ALA A 144 -5.32 4.70 -6.46
C ALA A 144 -5.03 3.21 -6.62
N TYR A 145 -6.09 2.40 -6.72
CA TYR A 145 -5.98 0.96 -6.85
C TYR A 145 -7.16 0.36 -7.60
N MET A 146 -6.91 -0.79 -8.23
CA MET A 146 -7.96 -1.63 -8.80
C MET A 146 -8.69 -2.38 -7.69
N MET A 147 -10.02 -2.41 -7.76
CA MET A 147 -10.81 -3.20 -6.84
C MET A 147 -10.71 -4.69 -7.20
N PRO A 148 -10.52 -5.60 -6.22
CA PRO A 148 -10.46 -7.03 -6.48
C PRO A 148 -11.66 -7.53 -7.27
N GLN A 149 -11.42 -8.43 -8.23
CA GLN A 149 -12.47 -9.11 -9.00
C GLN A 149 -13.41 -8.17 -9.79
N SER A 150 -13.00 -6.93 -10.03
CA SER A 150 -13.79 -5.98 -10.81
C SER A 150 -12.89 -5.09 -11.67
N LEU A 151 -13.44 -4.58 -12.77
CA LEU A 151 -12.78 -3.58 -13.60
C LEU A 151 -13.03 -2.15 -13.08
N ARG A 152 -13.15 -1.99 -11.75
CA ARG A 152 -13.36 -0.70 -11.12
C ARG A 152 -12.09 -0.24 -10.44
N MET A 153 -11.68 0.98 -10.73
CA MET A 153 -10.60 1.65 -10.03
C MET A 153 -11.18 2.58 -8.97
N LYS A 154 -10.59 2.60 -7.78
CA LYS A 154 -10.93 3.59 -6.76
C LYS A 154 -9.80 4.60 -6.61
N VAL A 155 -10.14 5.88 -6.71
CA VAL A 155 -9.21 7.00 -6.50
C VAL A 155 -9.59 7.73 -5.23
N LEU A 156 -8.61 7.90 -4.35
CA LEU A 156 -8.71 8.54 -3.05
C LEU A 156 -7.64 9.63 -3.00
N ILE A 157 -8.06 10.89 -2.83
CA ILE A 157 -7.15 12.02 -2.68
C ILE A 157 -7.54 12.78 -1.41
N ASP A 158 -6.55 12.99 -0.56
CA ASP A 158 -6.65 13.86 0.60
C ASP A 158 -5.89 15.15 0.30
N ASN A 159 -6.60 16.27 0.31
CA ASN A 159 -6.15 17.60 -0.06
C ASN A 159 -6.44 18.58 1.10
N PRO A 160 -5.69 18.47 2.21
CA PRO A 160 -5.98 19.19 3.45
C PRO A 160 -5.88 20.73 3.34
N LYS A 161 -5.36 21.23 2.21
CA LYS A 161 -5.19 22.66 1.93
C LYS A 161 -6.14 23.20 0.88
N GLU A 162 -7.08 22.38 0.39
CA GLU A 162 -8.04 22.76 -0.65
C GLU A 162 -7.34 23.33 -1.90
N GLU A 163 -6.13 22.84 -2.20
CA GLU A 163 -5.39 23.31 -3.36
C GLU A 163 -6.15 22.91 -4.63
N ARG A 164 -6.18 23.79 -5.63
CA ARG A 164 -6.77 23.44 -6.93
C ARG A 164 -5.92 22.35 -7.60
N MET A 165 -6.56 21.23 -7.90
CA MET A 165 -5.97 20.05 -8.54
C MET A 165 -6.65 19.79 -9.88
N LYS A 166 -5.87 19.28 -10.83
CA LYS A 166 -6.32 18.74 -12.12
C LYS A 166 -6.06 17.24 -12.11
N ILE A 167 -7.13 16.46 -12.22
CA ILE A 167 -7.12 15.00 -12.24
C ILE A 167 -7.33 14.56 -13.69
N ARG A 168 -6.44 13.72 -14.22
CA ARG A 168 -6.55 13.17 -15.58
C ARG A 168 -6.36 11.65 -15.55
N LEU A 169 -7.22 10.94 -16.24
CA LEU A 169 -7.03 9.52 -16.57
C LEU A 169 -6.74 9.42 -18.06
N MET A 170 -5.65 8.76 -18.40
CA MET A 170 -5.19 8.57 -19.77
C MET A 170 -5.11 7.07 -20.09
N ASP A 171 -5.41 6.71 -21.34
CA ASP A 171 -5.27 5.35 -21.85
C ASP A 171 -3.82 4.98 -22.16
N THR A 172 -3.63 3.80 -22.75
CA THR A 172 -2.33 3.26 -23.17
C THR A 172 -1.64 4.08 -24.25
N GLU A 173 -2.39 4.82 -25.06
CA GLU A 173 -1.88 5.67 -26.13
C GLU A 173 -1.63 7.11 -25.64
N GLY A 174 -1.98 7.41 -24.37
CA GLY A 174 -1.89 8.73 -23.77
C GLY A 174 -3.09 9.62 -24.07
N ALA A 175 -4.16 9.10 -24.69
CA ALA A 175 -5.37 9.86 -24.90
C ALA A 175 -6.10 10.05 -23.58
N THR A 176 -6.62 11.27 -23.35
CA THR A 176 -7.30 11.60 -22.09
C THR A 176 -8.73 11.06 -22.12
N LEU A 177 -9.00 10.05 -21.30
CA LEU A 177 -10.33 9.47 -21.11
C LEU A 177 -11.18 10.26 -20.12
N TYR A 178 -10.52 10.88 -19.14
CA TYR A 178 -11.20 11.67 -18.12
C TYR A 178 -10.35 12.85 -17.69
N GLU A 179 -11.01 14.00 -17.46
CA GLU A 179 -10.38 15.19 -16.92
C GLU A 179 -11.34 15.91 -15.96
N GLU A 180 -10.85 16.28 -14.78
CA GLU A 180 -11.60 17.05 -13.79
C GLU A 180 -10.70 18.06 -13.09
N ASN A 181 -11.25 19.23 -12.76
CA ASN A 181 -10.62 20.20 -11.88
C ASN A 181 -11.41 20.29 -10.59
N THR A 182 -10.75 20.14 -9.44
CA THR A 182 -11.39 20.18 -8.12
C THR A 182 -10.47 20.83 -7.08
N SER A 183 -11.05 21.37 -6.02
CA SER A 183 -10.35 21.86 -4.83
C SER A 183 -10.89 21.21 -3.56
N ALA A 184 -11.67 20.14 -3.68
CA ALA A 184 -12.26 19.46 -2.54
C ALA A 184 -11.17 19.01 -1.55
N VAL A 185 -11.45 19.14 -0.25
CA VAL A 185 -10.58 18.66 0.85
C VAL A 185 -10.34 17.15 0.70
N SER A 186 -11.34 16.43 0.24
CA SER A 186 -11.37 14.98 0.15
C SER A 186 -12.05 14.59 -1.15
N TYR A 187 -11.40 13.77 -1.97
CA TYR A 187 -11.90 13.31 -3.25
C TYR A 187 -11.93 11.78 -3.29
N HIS A 188 -13.11 11.24 -3.50
CA HIS A 188 -13.36 9.80 -3.51
C HIS A 188 -14.18 9.47 -4.76
N ARG A 189 -13.54 8.88 -5.77
CA ARG A 189 -14.24 8.54 -7.02
C ARG A 189 -13.94 7.12 -7.49
N PRO A 190 -14.97 6.29 -7.68
CA PRO A 190 -14.84 5.07 -8.46
C PRO A 190 -14.86 5.40 -9.95
N PHE A 191 -13.97 4.77 -10.71
CA PHE A 191 -13.95 4.78 -12.16
C PHE A 191 -14.31 3.38 -12.65
N ASP A 192 -15.34 3.29 -13.48
CA ASP A 192 -15.70 2.04 -14.13
C ASP A 192 -14.92 1.92 -15.44
N LEU A 193 -14.08 0.89 -15.55
CA LEU A 193 -13.25 0.62 -16.72
C LEU A 193 -13.83 -0.54 -17.55
N GLN A 194 -15.10 -0.90 -17.35
CA GLN A 194 -15.79 -1.85 -18.22
C GLN A 194 -15.77 -1.38 -19.69
N GLY A 195 -15.42 -2.31 -20.58
CA GLY A 195 -15.32 -2.04 -22.03
C GLY A 195 -14.04 -1.32 -22.44
N MET A 196 -13.16 -0.95 -21.50
CA MET A 196 -11.86 -0.38 -21.82
C MET A 196 -10.89 -1.49 -22.28
N PRO A 197 -10.03 -1.23 -23.28
CA PRO A 197 -9.01 -2.19 -23.70
C PRO A 197 -8.09 -2.63 -22.56
N VAL A 198 -7.63 -3.87 -22.60
CA VAL A 198 -6.60 -4.38 -21.69
C VAL A 198 -5.31 -3.57 -21.91
N GLY A 199 -4.68 -3.11 -20.82
CA GLY A 199 -3.44 -2.34 -20.89
C GLY A 199 -3.16 -1.49 -19.66
N THR A 200 -2.12 -0.67 -19.75
CA THR A 200 -1.68 0.24 -18.69
C THR A 200 -2.28 1.62 -18.85
N TYR A 201 -3.05 2.05 -17.86
CA TYR A 201 -3.67 3.36 -17.80
C TYR A 201 -2.88 4.26 -16.86
N THR A 202 -2.85 5.55 -17.17
CA THR A 202 -2.10 6.54 -16.39
C THR A 202 -3.05 7.52 -15.72
N LEU A 203 -3.06 7.51 -14.38
CA LEU A 203 -3.69 8.53 -13.56
C LEU A 203 -2.68 9.62 -13.22
N LEU A 204 -2.96 10.85 -13.64
CA LEU A 204 -2.17 12.04 -13.37
C LEU A 204 -2.98 13.00 -12.49
N VAL A 205 -2.46 13.34 -11.31
CA VAL A 205 -3.01 14.37 -10.43
C VAL A 205 -1.99 15.49 -10.29
N LYS A 206 -2.35 16.69 -10.75
CA LYS A 206 -1.46 17.85 -10.76
C LYS A 206 -2.05 19.00 -9.96
N SER A 207 -1.31 19.51 -8.97
CA SER A 207 -1.58 20.78 -8.29
C SER A 207 -0.54 21.83 -8.73
N ARG A 208 -0.58 23.02 -8.12
CA ARG A 208 0.46 24.04 -8.34
C ARG A 208 1.84 23.62 -7.83
N LYS A 209 1.88 22.83 -6.75
CA LYS A 209 3.12 22.48 -6.04
C LYS A 209 3.53 21.02 -6.21
N GLN A 210 2.59 20.15 -6.55
CA GLN A 210 2.79 18.71 -6.55
C GLN A 210 2.23 18.09 -7.84
N SER A 211 2.85 16.99 -8.28
CA SER A 211 2.38 16.19 -9.41
C SER A 211 2.55 14.73 -9.06
N PHE A 212 1.50 13.94 -9.24
CA PHE A 212 1.48 12.51 -8.95
C PHE A 212 1.12 11.77 -10.23
N VAL A 213 1.88 10.73 -10.54
CA VAL A 213 1.62 9.82 -11.65
C VAL A 213 1.46 8.42 -11.07
N ARG A 214 0.37 7.74 -11.43
CA ARG A 214 0.13 6.35 -11.07
C ARG A 214 -0.26 5.58 -12.32
N GLU A 215 0.48 4.52 -12.58
CA GLU A 215 0.18 3.56 -13.64
C GLU A 215 -0.62 2.41 -13.05
N LEU A 216 -1.66 2.00 -13.74
CA LEU A 216 -2.58 0.96 -13.32
C LEU A 216 -2.79 -0.01 -14.48
N GLU A 217 -2.62 -1.29 -14.20
CA GLU A 217 -2.81 -2.35 -15.19
C GLU A 217 -4.25 -2.85 -15.16
N VAL A 218 -4.95 -2.72 -16.28
CA VAL A 218 -6.26 -3.33 -16.50
C VAL A 218 -6.03 -4.68 -17.14
N LYS A 219 -6.26 -5.74 -16.37
CA LYS A 219 -6.19 -7.13 -16.84
C LYS A 219 -7.53 -7.57 -17.40
N PRO A 220 -7.57 -8.54 -18.34
CA PRO A 220 -8.82 -9.15 -18.75
C PRO A 220 -9.51 -9.71 -17.49
N ALA A 221 -10.81 -9.42 -17.35
CA ALA A 221 -11.60 -10.10 -16.33
C ALA A 221 -11.48 -11.60 -16.61
N ASP A 222 -10.96 -12.36 -15.63
CA ASP A 222 -10.95 -13.82 -15.73
C ASP A 222 -12.36 -14.24 -16.13
N LYS A 223 -12.44 -14.86 -17.31
CA LYS A 223 -13.67 -15.21 -18.01
C LYS A 223 -14.66 -15.76 -16.96
N PRO A 224 -15.85 -15.16 -16.76
CA PRO A 224 -16.83 -15.81 -15.90
C PRO A 224 -17.02 -17.22 -16.46
N LEU A 225 -16.86 -18.22 -15.60
CA LEU A 225 -17.10 -19.62 -15.93
C LEU A 225 -18.42 -19.65 -16.71
N ALA A 226 -18.33 -19.93 -18.01
CA ALA A 226 -19.49 -20.05 -18.85
C ALA A 226 -20.30 -21.20 -18.24
N VAL A 227 -21.35 -20.86 -17.48
CA VAL A 227 -22.38 -21.81 -17.15
C VAL A 227 -22.94 -22.21 -18.50
N MET A 228 -22.57 -23.42 -18.94
CA MET A 228 -23.19 -24.08 -20.08
C MET A 228 -24.69 -24.09 -19.81
N SER A 229 -25.40 -23.17 -20.44
CA SER A 229 -26.83 -23.29 -20.60
C SER A 229 -27.03 -24.45 -21.58
N ASP A 230 -27.36 -25.62 -21.04
CA ASP A 230 -27.85 -26.72 -21.85
C ASP A 230 -29.09 -26.24 -22.60
N VAL A 231 -28.92 -26.16 -23.92
CA VAL A 231 -29.98 -25.97 -24.89
C VAL A 231 -30.83 -27.23 -24.85
N VAL A 232 -32.02 -27.13 -24.27
CA VAL A 232 -33.10 -28.08 -24.55
C VAL A 232 -33.99 -27.43 -25.61
N LEU A 233 -33.95 -27.99 -26.81
CA LEU A 233 -34.93 -27.82 -27.87
C LEU A 233 -35.07 -29.16 -28.60
N PRO A 234 -36.24 -29.47 -29.18
CA PRO A 234 -37.61 -29.34 -28.69
C PRO A 234 -38.18 -30.68 -28.17
#